data_AF-A0A812NL12-F1
#
_entry.id   AF-A0A812NL12-F1
#
_cell.length_a   1.000
_cell.length_b   1.000
_cell.length_c   1.000
_cell.angle_alpha   90.00
_cell.angle_beta   90.00
_cell.angle_gamma   90.00
#
_symmetry.space_group_name_H-M   'P 1'
#
loop_
_entity.id
_entity.type
_entity.pdbx_description
1 polymer ?
#
loop_
_entity_poly.entity_id
_entity_poly.type
_entity_poly.pdbx_seq_one_letter_code
_entity_poly.pdbx_strand_id
1 'polypeptide(L)'
;MQTSLASPLCNPGSSGHPFLCARPCVYMMKRGSCHVQECKYCHMNHDLPVTKLNQRQRYVLQRLAMKDKMDLLLAALRAGLHRDGLTDRAGSLLYQLEVEASMHPAPEGRQIHKRQMHDLRKALMRMTLNDNIKAFEDVLPAQVLQSFQDLRQTFSRSCDVSVPISSKPEQSLKEALALFPIRAAHAPVLIWHL
;
A
#
# COMPACT_ATOMS: atom_id res chain seq x y z
N MET A 1 39.73 13.66 -5.75
CA MET A 1 38.61 13.22 -6.61
C MET A 1 37.77 12.24 -5.81
N GLN A 2 36.60 12.66 -5.32
CA GLN A 2 35.71 11.77 -4.57
C GLN A 2 34.90 10.95 -5.57
N THR A 3 35.19 9.65 -5.64
CA THR A 3 34.41 8.69 -6.41
C THR A 3 33.01 8.59 -5.81
N SER A 4 32.01 9.09 -6.55
CA SER A 4 30.60 8.91 -6.21
C SER A 4 30.27 7.43 -6.34
N LEU A 5 30.33 6.70 -5.22
CA LEU A 5 29.85 5.33 -5.16
C LEU A 5 28.32 5.39 -5.30
N ALA A 6 27.82 5.03 -6.48
CA ALA A 6 26.40 4.81 -6.69
C ALA A 6 25.91 3.82 -5.63
N SER A 7 25.05 4.28 -4.71
CA SER A 7 24.48 3.41 -3.67
C SER A 7 23.75 2.26 -4.36
N PRO A 8 23.88 1.02 -3.86
CA PRO A 8 23.18 -0.12 -4.46
C PRO A 8 21.69 0.19 -4.53
N LEU A 9 21.14 0.09 -5.75
CA LEU A 9 19.72 0.37 -6.05
C LEU A 9 18.79 -0.50 -5.19
N CYS A 10 19.29 -1.66 -4.74
CA CYS A 10 18.57 -2.56 -3.87
C CYS A 10 19.19 -2.60 -2.47
N ASN A 11 18.43 -2.14 -1.48
CA ASN A 11 18.72 -2.26 -0.06
C ASN A 11 17.50 -2.90 0.64
N PRO A 12 17.60 -3.29 1.93
CA PRO A 12 16.47 -3.87 2.66
C PRO A 12 15.21 -2.98 2.68
N GLY A 13 15.37 -1.66 2.69
CA GLY A 13 14.29 -0.67 2.58
C GLY A 13 13.57 -0.68 1.23
N SER A 14 14.27 -0.97 0.13
CA SER A 14 13.71 -1.08 -1.22
C SER A 14 12.92 -2.38 -1.46
N SER A 15 13.04 -3.36 -0.57
CA SER A 15 12.28 -4.63 -0.64
C SER A 15 10.78 -4.37 -0.70
N GLY A 16 10.14 -4.84 -1.78
CA GLY A 16 8.71 -4.67 -2.02
C GLY A 16 8.31 -3.38 -2.75
N HIS A 17 9.25 -2.64 -3.33
CA HIS A 17 8.95 -1.45 -4.13
C HIS A 17 8.05 -1.79 -5.34
N PRO A 18 7.07 -0.94 -5.71
CA PRO A 18 6.74 0.37 -5.11
C PRO A 18 5.72 0.34 -3.96
N PHE A 19 5.03 -0.79 -3.74
CA PHE A 19 3.82 -0.84 -2.92
C PHE A 19 4.05 -1.18 -1.44
N LEU A 20 5.08 -1.98 -1.17
CA LEU A 20 5.41 -2.54 0.12
C LEU A 20 6.78 -2.07 0.65
N CYS A 21 7.53 -1.26 -0.11
CA CYS A 21 8.82 -0.77 0.34
C CYS A 21 8.69 0.18 1.53
N ALA A 22 9.81 0.38 2.23
CA ALA A 22 9.90 1.39 3.27
C ALA A 22 9.70 2.79 2.66
N ARG A 23 9.48 3.78 3.54
CA ARG A 23 9.43 5.19 3.15
C ARG A 23 10.65 5.56 2.29
N PRO A 24 10.50 6.45 1.29
CA PRO A 24 11.61 6.94 0.48
C PRO A 24 12.74 7.55 1.34
N CYS A 25 13.99 7.26 0.98
CA CYS A 25 15.17 7.83 1.60
C CYS A 25 15.32 9.31 1.26
N VAL A 26 15.38 10.16 2.28
CA VAL A 26 15.48 11.62 2.08
C VAL A 26 16.78 12.03 1.39
N TYR A 27 17.88 11.29 1.60
CA TYR A 27 19.16 11.58 0.95
C TYR A 27 19.13 11.22 -0.54
N MET A 28 18.58 10.05 -0.89
CA MET A 28 18.37 9.68 -2.29
C MET A 28 17.46 10.67 -3.00
N MET A 29 16.31 11.02 -2.40
CA MET A 29 15.37 11.97 -3.01
C MET A 29 15.98 13.37 -3.23
N LYS A 30 16.78 13.87 -2.29
CA LYS A 30 17.32 15.25 -2.35
C LYS A 30 18.64 15.37 -3.10
N ARG A 31 19.47 14.32 -3.09
CA ARG A 31 20.88 14.38 -3.53
C ARG A 31 21.25 13.29 -4.53
N GLY A 32 20.34 12.36 -4.85
CA GLY A 32 20.61 11.21 -5.72
C GLY A 32 21.59 10.19 -5.14
N SER A 33 22.05 10.37 -3.89
CA SER A 33 23.02 9.51 -3.23
C SER A 33 22.74 9.40 -1.73
N CYS A 34 23.00 8.22 -1.16
CA CYS A 34 22.87 7.96 0.27
C CYS A 34 24.24 7.56 0.84
N HIS A 35 24.66 8.23 1.92
CA HIS A 35 25.93 7.95 2.61
C HIS A 35 25.76 7.05 3.84
N VAL A 36 24.53 6.63 4.15
CA VAL A 36 24.24 5.78 5.31
C VAL A 36 24.39 4.32 4.91
N GLN A 37 25.39 3.62 5.48
CA GLN A 37 25.71 2.24 5.11
C GLN A 37 24.54 1.28 5.35
N GLU A 38 23.87 1.38 6.50
CA GLU A 38 22.73 0.52 6.86
C GLU A 38 21.38 1.24 6.70
N CYS A 39 21.21 1.94 5.58
CA CYS A 39 19.97 2.66 5.33
C CYS A 39 18.77 1.68 5.20
N LYS A 40 17.76 1.85 6.06
CA LYS A 40 16.52 1.06 6.05
C LYS A 40 15.39 1.69 5.22
N TYR A 41 15.68 2.78 4.51
CA TYR A 41 14.72 3.49 3.66
C TYR A 41 14.88 3.10 2.19
N CYS A 42 13.80 3.21 1.41
CA CYS A 42 13.85 2.86 -0.01
C CYS A 42 14.72 3.84 -0.80
N HIS A 43 15.61 3.30 -1.64
CA HIS A 43 16.49 4.09 -2.52
C HIS A 43 15.98 4.23 -3.95
N MET A 44 14.87 3.56 -4.30
CA MET A 44 14.29 3.63 -5.64
C MET A 44 13.53 4.94 -5.84
N ASN A 45 13.26 5.28 -7.11
CA ASN A 45 12.49 6.48 -7.43
C ASN A 45 11.03 6.34 -7.00
N HIS A 46 10.45 7.42 -6.47
CA HIS A 46 9.07 7.44 -6.01
C HIS A 46 8.34 8.62 -6.64
N ASP A 47 7.53 8.34 -7.64
CA ASP A 47 6.80 9.39 -8.38
C ASP A 47 5.56 9.89 -7.63
N LEU A 48 5.07 9.10 -6.67
CA LEU A 48 3.87 9.42 -5.91
C LEU A 48 4.21 10.05 -4.54
N PRO A 49 3.53 11.15 -4.16
CA PRO A 49 3.71 11.74 -2.85
C PRO A 49 3.21 10.80 -1.75
N VAL A 50 3.97 10.70 -0.66
CA VAL A 50 3.60 9.90 0.51
C VAL A 50 2.36 10.53 1.16
N THR A 51 1.24 9.82 1.11
CA THR A 51 0.02 10.22 1.81
C THR A 51 0.18 9.90 3.29
N LYS A 52 0.05 10.91 4.15
CA LYS A 52 0.11 10.74 5.61
C LYS A 52 -1.23 11.08 6.24
N LEU A 53 -1.57 10.36 7.31
CA LEU A 53 -2.69 10.74 8.16
C LEU A 53 -2.44 12.12 8.79
N ASN A 54 -3.42 13.00 8.69
CA ASN A 54 -3.36 14.30 9.36
C ASN A 54 -3.52 14.15 10.88
N GLN A 55 -3.31 15.23 11.64
CA GLN A 55 -3.38 15.20 13.11
C GLN A 55 -4.74 14.70 13.62
N ARG A 56 -5.85 15.16 13.01
CA ARG A 56 -7.20 14.74 13.38
C ARG A 56 -7.44 13.26 13.13
N GLN A 57 -6.99 12.74 11.99
CA GLN A 57 -7.10 11.33 11.62
C GLN A 57 -6.30 10.43 12.56
N ARG A 58 -5.06 10.82 12.90
CA ARG A 58 -4.24 10.11 13.89
C ARG A 58 -4.91 10.07 15.26
N TYR A 59 -5.48 11.19 15.71
CA TYR A 59 -6.23 11.25 16.95
C TYR A 59 -7.46 10.32 16.96
N VAL A 60 -8.22 10.31 15.86
CA VAL A 60 -9.36 9.38 15.71
C VAL A 60 -8.88 7.93 15.75
N LEU A 61 -7.84 7.60 14.96
CA LEU A 61 -7.27 6.25 14.91
C LEU A 61 -6.83 5.78 16.30
N GLN A 62 -6.14 6.60 17.07
CA GLN A 62 -5.67 6.25 18.42
C GLN A 62 -6.82 5.94 19.40
N ARG A 63 -7.99 6.56 19.22
CA ARG A 63 -9.15 6.39 20.11
C ARG A 63 -10.11 5.25 19.72
N LEU A 64 -9.88 4.64 18.56
CA LEU A 64 -10.64 3.47 18.10
C LEU A 64 -10.45 2.29 19.05
N ALA A 65 -11.50 1.51 19.25
CA ALA A 65 -11.38 0.21 19.88
C ALA A 65 -10.50 -0.71 19.03
N MET A 66 -9.89 -1.72 19.65
CA MET A 66 -8.98 -2.62 18.93
C MET A 66 -9.67 -3.32 17.76
N LYS A 67 -10.92 -3.77 17.95
CA LYS A 67 -11.72 -4.38 16.89
C LYS A 67 -11.89 -3.46 15.68
N ASP A 68 -12.24 -2.19 15.91
CA ASP A 68 -12.40 -1.22 14.81
C ASP A 68 -11.07 -0.94 14.11
N LYS A 69 -9.95 -0.91 14.84
CA LYS A 69 -8.61 -0.76 14.24
C LYS A 69 -8.31 -1.92 13.30
N MET A 70 -8.52 -3.15 13.77
CA MET A 70 -8.25 -4.35 12.97
C MET A 70 -9.14 -4.41 11.73
N ASP A 71 -10.45 -4.17 11.87
CA ASP A 71 -11.39 -4.14 10.74
C ASP A 71 -11.02 -3.08 9.69
N LEU A 72 -10.62 -1.91 10.16
CA LEU A 72 -10.24 -0.79 9.30
C LEU A 72 -8.94 -1.09 8.54
N LEU A 73 -7.94 -1.62 9.22
CA LEU A 73 -6.67 -2.03 8.60
C LEU A 73 -6.91 -3.15 7.58
N LEU A 74 -7.66 -4.17 7.95
CA LEU A 74 -7.95 -5.32 7.11
C LEU A 74 -8.74 -4.93 5.84
N ALA A 75 -9.72 -4.04 5.96
CA ALA A 75 -10.40 -3.47 4.80
C ALA A 75 -9.45 -2.65 3.90
N ALA A 76 -8.58 -1.82 4.48
CA ALA A 76 -7.60 -1.02 3.74
C ALA A 76 -6.56 -1.89 3.02
N LEU A 77 -6.04 -2.93 3.68
CA LEU A 77 -5.07 -3.85 3.11
C LEU A 77 -5.67 -4.68 1.98
N ARG A 78 -6.87 -5.25 2.15
CA ARG A 78 -7.55 -5.99 1.07
C ARG A 78 -7.74 -5.11 -0.17
N ALA A 79 -8.22 -3.87 0.02
CA ALA A 79 -8.40 -2.93 -1.08
C ALA A 79 -7.07 -2.57 -1.76
N GLY A 80 -6.01 -2.33 -0.98
CA GLY A 80 -4.68 -2.03 -1.50
C GLY A 80 -4.06 -3.22 -2.25
N LEU A 81 -4.09 -4.41 -1.65
CA LEU A 81 -3.57 -5.64 -2.25
C LEU A 81 -4.29 -5.98 -3.56
N HIS A 82 -5.61 -5.83 -3.60
CA HIS A 82 -6.37 -6.02 -4.82
C HIS A 82 -5.99 -5.01 -5.90
N ARG A 83 -5.91 -3.71 -5.56
CA ARG A 83 -5.50 -2.65 -6.49
C ARG A 83 -4.10 -2.91 -7.06
N ASP A 84 -3.20 -3.40 -6.23
CA ASP A 84 -1.78 -3.57 -6.59
C ASP A 84 -1.49 -4.99 -7.16
N GLY A 85 -2.52 -5.84 -7.32
CA GLY A 85 -2.39 -7.20 -7.89
C GLY A 85 -1.62 -8.19 -7.01
N LEU A 86 -1.68 -8.02 -5.68
CA LEU A 86 -0.88 -8.77 -4.70
C LEU A 86 -1.68 -9.74 -3.82
N THR A 87 -2.98 -9.89 -4.05
CA THR A 87 -3.88 -10.71 -3.22
C THR A 87 -3.38 -12.14 -3.03
N ASP A 88 -2.98 -12.81 -4.11
CA ASP A 88 -2.57 -14.23 -4.08
C ASP A 88 -1.30 -14.46 -3.26
N ARG A 89 -0.42 -13.45 -3.21
CA ARG A 89 0.85 -13.53 -2.48
C ARG A 89 0.71 -13.18 -1.00
N ALA A 90 -0.34 -12.44 -0.65
CA ALA A 90 -0.56 -11.91 0.69
C ALA A 90 -1.46 -12.81 1.56
N GLY A 91 -1.76 -14.04 1.14
CA GLY A 91 -2.65 -14.95 1.86
C GLY A 91 -2.29 -15.14 3.33
N SER A 92 -1.03 -15.43 3.65
CA SER A 92 -0.57 -15.63 5.03
C SER A 92 -0.76 -14.37 5.90
N LEU A 93 -0.50 -13.19 5.34
CA LEU A 93 -0.67 -11.91 6.02
C LEU A 93 -2.15 -11.64 6.32
N LEU A 94 -3.03 -11.83 5.31
CA LEU A 94 -4.46 -11.63 5.47
C LEU A 94 -5.06 -12.61 6.48
N TYR A 95 -4.67 -13.88 6.43
CA TYR A 95 -5.10 -14.90 7.39
C TYR A 95 -4.75 -14.52 8.83
N GLN A 96 -3.51 -14.11 9.10
CA GLN A 96 -3.11 -13.73 10.46
C GLN A 96 -3.86 -12.49 10.96
N LEU A 97 -4.09 -11.51 10.09
CA LEU A 97 -4.89 -10.33 10.45
C LEU A 97 -6.35 -10.67 10.71
N GLU A 98 -6.93 -11.62 9.96
CA GLU A 98 -8.30 -12.11 10.18
C GLU A 98 -8.43 -12.83 11.53
N VAL A 99 -7.48 -13.70 11.85
CA VAL A 99 -7.42 -14.39 13.14
C VAL A 99 -7.32 -13.35 14.27
N GLU A 100 -6.37 -12.41 14.17
CA GLU A 100 -6.22 -11.35 15.17
C GLU A 100 -7.50 -10.51 15.31
N ALA A 101 -8.11 -10.10 14.20
CA ALA A 101 -9.36 -9.32 14.21
C ALA A 101 -10.52 -10.07 14.89
N SER A 102 -10.56 -11.40 14.78
CA SER A 102 -11.60 -12.24 15.39
C SER A 102 -11.47 -12.37 16.91
N MET A 103 -10.27 -12.12 17.47
CA MET A 103 -10.02 -12.21 18.91
C MET A 103 -10.56 -11.02 19.70
N HIS A 104 -10.89 -9.91 19.02
CA HIS A 104 -11.36 -8.69 19.67
C HIS A 104 -12.90 -8.61 19.63
N PRO A 105 -13.58 -8.45 20.78
CA PRO A 105 -15.03 -8.30 20.81
C PRO A 105 -15.49 -6.99 20.17
N ALA A 106 -16.76 -6.93 19.78
CA ALA A 106 -17.37 -5.71 19.28
C ALA A 106 -17.31 -4.61 20.36
N PRO A 107 -17.06 -3.34 19.97
CA PRO A 107 -16.93 -2.26 20.94
C PRO A 107 -18.26 -1.94 21.62
N GLU A 108 -18.29 -2.00 22.95
CA GLU A 108 -19.41 -1.53 23.75
C GLU A 108 -19.29 0.00 23.96
N GLY A 109 -20.24 0.76 23.41
CA GLY A 109 -20.57 2.08 23.95
C GLY A 109 -19.76 3.31 23.50
N ARG A 110 -18.84 3.22 22.52
CA ARG A 110 -18.17 4.42 21.97
C ARG A 110 -18.56 4.68 20.52
N GLN A 111 -19.49 5.62 20.31
CA GLN A 111 -19.84 6.08 18.97
C GLN A 111 -18.81 7.10 18.46
N ILE A 112 -18.05 6.73 17.45
CA ILE A 112 -17.24 7.68 16.67
C ILE A 112 -18.11 8.29 15.58
N HIS A 113 -17.94 9.58 15.34
CA HIS A 113 -18.72 10.29 14.33
C HIS A 113 -18.52 9.66 12.94
N LYS A 114 -19.61 9.28 12.27
CA LYS A 114 -19.59 8.57 10.97
C LYS A 114 -18.68 9.25 9.92
N ARG A 115 -18.70 10.59 9.88
CA ARG A 115 -17.82 11.39 9.00
C ARG A 115 -16.33 11.17 9.30
N GLN A 116 -15.92 11.13 10.57
CA GLN A 116 -14.51 10.91 10.93
C GLN A 116 -14.04 9.52 10.52
N MET A 117 -14.88 8.51 10.70
CA MET A 117 -14.61 7.15 10.24
C MET A 117 -14.48 7.09 8.70
N HIS A 118 -15.38 7.76 7.99
CA HIS A 118 -15.31 7.86 6.53
C HIS A 118 -14.01 8.52 6.05
N ASP A 119 -13.66 9.68 6.62
CA ASP A 119 -12.45 10.42 6.26
C ASP A 119 -11.17 9.61 6.55
N LEU A 120 -11.16 8.85 7.65
CA LEU A 120 -10.04 7.98 8.01
C LEU A 120 -9.92 6.80 7.04
N ARG A 121 -11.02 6.09 6.76
CA ARG A 121 -11.04 4.98 5.79
C ARG A 121 -10.56 5.43 4.41
N LYS A 122 -11.06 6.58 3.94
CA LYS A 122 -10.67 7.17 2.66
C LYS A 122 -9.17 7.50 2.61
N ALA A 123 -8.59 7.96 3.72
CA ALA A 123 -7.15 8.23 3.78
C ALA A 123 -6.33 6.94 3.74
N LEU A 124 -6.69 5.93 4.53
CA LEU A 124 -5.99 4.64 4.56
C LEU A 124 -6.02 3.92 3.20
N MET A 125 -7.14 3.99 2.47
CA MET A 125 -7.25 3.42 1.12
C MET A 125 -6.32 4.09 0.09
N ARG A 126 -5.90 5.34 0.33
CA ARG A 126 -4.98 6.09 -0.54
C ARG A 126 -3.51 5.94 -0.13
N MET A 127 -3.26 5.39 1.05
CA MET A 127 -1.91 5.12 1.55
C MET A 127 -1.35 3.86 0.90
N THR A 128 -0.02 3.76 0.89
CA THR A 128 0.66 2.51 0.50
C THR A 128 0.39 1.43 1.54
N LEU A 129 0.61 0.16 1.17
CA LEU A 129 0.44 -0.95 2.10
C LEU A 129 1.41 -0.82 3.30
N ASN A 130 2.65 -0.41 3.05
CA ASN A 130 3.63 -0.18 4.12
C ASN A 130 3.20 0.97 5.05
N ASP A 131 2.69 2.08 4.52
CA ASP A 131 2.23 3.20 5.35
C ASP A 131 1.02 2.80 6.20
N ASN A 132 0.13 1.96 5.67
CA ASN A 132 -0.96 1.36 6.44
C ASN A 132 -0.42 0.51 7.59
N ILE A 133 0.50 -0.44 7.34
CA ILE A 133 1.10 -1.25 8.43
C ILE A 133 1.78 -0.37 9.48
N LYS A 134 2.53 0.65 9.05
CA LYS A 134 3.20 1.58 9.98
C LYS A 134 2.25 2.42 10.81
N ALA A 135 1.06 2.74 10.31
CA ALA A 135 0.06 3.47 11.07
C ALA A 135 -0.56 2.65 12.23
N PHE A 136 -0.38 1.32 12.22
CA PHE A 136 -0.92 0.39 13.21
C PHE A 136 0.19 -0.44 13.90
N GLU A 137 1.47 -0.11 13.69
CA GLU A 137 2.60 -0.91 14.19
C GLU A 137 2.61 -1.08 15.72
N ASP A 138 2.04 -0.13 16.46
CA ASP A 138 1.92 -0.16 17.92
C ASP A 138 0.89 -1.16 18.45
N VAL A 139 -0.04 -1.60 17.60
CA VAL A 139 -1.12 -2.52 17.99
C VAL A 139 -1.04 -3.88 17.32
N LEU A 140 -0.16 -4.06 16.32
CA LEU A 140 -0.05 -5.30 15.58
C LEU A 140 0.80 -6.33 16.32
N PRO A 141 0.38 -7.60 16.36
CA PRO A 141 1.19 -8.67 16.94
C PRO A 141 2.42 -8.94 16.06
N ALA A 142 3.49 -9.43 16.68
CA ALA A 142 4.77 -9.67 16.01
C ALA A 142 4.65 -10.63 14.82
N GLN A 143 3.74 -11.59 14.88
CA GLN A 143 3.49 -12.55 13.80
C GLN A 143 3.00 -11.85 12.53
N VAL A 144 2.04 -10.93 12.65
CA VAL A 144 1.52 -10.14 11.51
C VAL A 144 2.63 -9.28 10.91
N LEU A 145 3.43 -8.63 11.75
CA LEU A 145 4.58 -7.84 11.28
C LEU A 145 5.61 -8.72 10.56
N GLN A 146 5.87 -9.94 11.07
CA GLN A 146 6.77 -10.89 10.43
C GLN A 146 6.24 -11.33 9.06
N SER A 147 4.97 -11.74 8.96
CA SER A 147 4.40 -12.14 7.66
C SER A 147 4.32 -10.99 6.66
N PHE A 148 4.20 -9.74 7.13
CA PHE A 148 4.38 -8.57 6.26
C PHE A 148 5.83 -8.44 5.76
N GLN A 149 6.84 -8.66 6.62
CA GLN A 149 8.24 -8.67 6.18
C GLN A 149 8.53 -9.82 5.21
N ASP A 150 8.00 -11.01 5.46
CA ASP A 150 8.15 -12.17 4.57
C ASP A 150 7.58 -11.83 3.19
N LEU A 151 6.37 -11.25 3.15
CA LEU A 151 5.74 -10.76 1.92
C LEU A 151 6.68 -9.78 1.19
N ARG A 152 7.26 -8.79 1.89
CA ARG A 152 8.22 -7.85 1.28
C ARG A 152 9.44 -8.55 0.67
N GLN A 153 10.01 -9.51 1.39
CA GLN A 153 11.19 -10.24 0.96
C GLN A 153 10.96 -11.08 -0.30
N THR A 154 9.73 -11.53 -0.54
CA THR A 154 9.39 -12.24 -1.78
C THR A 154 9.58 -11.38 -3.06
N PHE A 155 9.75 -10.07 -2.94
CA PHE A 155 10.01 -9.15 -4.06
C PHE A 155 11.49 -8.72 -4.16
N SER A 156 12.29 -8.94 -3.12
CA SER A 156 13.70 -8.51 -3.11
C SER A 156 14.56 -9.28 -4.11
N ARG A 157 14.17 -10.52 -4.46
CA ARG A 157 14.90 -11.36 -5.42
C ARG A 157 14.91 -10.81 -6.85
N SER A 158 14.06 -9.84 -7.16
CA SER A 158 13.98 -9.26 -8.51
C SER A 158 15.05 -8.20 -8.79
N CYS A 159 15.84 -7.79 -7.80
CA CYS A 159 16.87 -6.77 -7.94
C CYS A 159 18.20 -7.25 -8.54
N ASP A 160 18.45 -8.56 -8.57
CA ASP A 160 19.76 -9.11 -8.97
C ASP A 160 19.94 -9.23 -10.49
N VAL A 161 18.88 -9.03 -11.27
CA VAL A 161 18.99 -9.04 -12.72
C VAL A 161 19.09 -7.59 -13.17
N SER A 162 20.27 -7.20 -13.63
CA SER A 162 20.43 -6.10 -14.57
C SER A 162 19.63 -6.46 -15.82
N VAL A 163 18.31 -6.31 -15.77
CA VAL A 163 17.45 -6.49 -16.94
C VAL A 163 17.93 -5.40 -17.90
N PRO A 164 18.55 -5.75 -19.04
CA PRO A 164 18.85 -4.75 -20.05
C PRO A 164 17.53 -4.06 -20.34
N ILE A 165 17.54 -2.73 -20.29
CA ILE A 165 16.38 -1.88 -20.61
C ILE A 165 15.96 -2.27 -22.02
N SER A 166 15.08 -3.27 -22.12
CA SER A 166 14.42 -3.66 -23.33
C SER A 166 13.41 -2.56 -23.54
N SER A 167 13.78 -1.61 -24.39
CA SER A 167 12.86 -0.65 -24.99
C SER A 167 11.70 -1.45 -25.58
N LYS A 168 10.64 -1.65 -24.78
CA LYS A 168 9.43 -2.28 -25.30
C LYS A 168 8.84 -1.37 -26.38
N PRO A 169 8.30 -1.99 -27.45
CA PRO A 169 7.75 -1.27 -28.57
C PRO A 169 6.49 -0.53 -28.11
N GLU A 170 6.25 0.63 -28.73
CA GLU A 170 4.97 1.34 -28.69
C GLU A 170 3.85 0.38 -29.13
N GLN A 171 3.25 -0.35 -28.20
CA GLN A 171 1.96 -0.98 -28.45
C GLN A 171 0.92 0.13 -28.48
N SER A 172 0.49 0.41 -29.71
CA SER A 172 -0.48 1.43 -30.06
C SER A 172 -1.72 1.34 -29.18
N LEU A 173 -2.10 2.48 -28.60
CA LEU A 173 -3.32 2.70 -27.81
C LEU A 173 -4.59 2.13 -28.50
N LYS A 174 -4.56 1.94 -29.83
CA LYS A 174 -5.64 1.33 -30.61
C LYS A 174 -5.88 -0.15 -30.29
N GLU A 175 -4.85 -0.94 -29.97
CA GLU A 175 -5.03 -2.36 -29.64
C GLU A 175 -5.61 -2.57 -28.24
N ALA A 176 -5.21 -1.74 -27.26
CA ALA A 176 -5.76 -1.81 -25.90
C ALA A 176 -7.26 -1.48 -25.85
N LEU A 177 -7.75 -0.62 -26.74
CA LEU A 177 -9.17 -0.27 -26.84
C LEU A 177 -10.03 -1.35 -27.55
N ALA A 178 -9.42 -2.25 -28.33
CA ALA A 178 -10.13 -3.33 -29.00
C ALA A 178 -10.56 -4.46 -28.05
N LEU A 179 -9.90 -4.59 -26.89
CA LEU A 179 -10.18 -5.65 -25.91
C LEU A 179 -11.31 -5.30 -24.93
N PHE A 180 -11.78 -4.06 -24.90
CA PHE A 180 -12.84 -3.60 -24.00
C PHE A 180 -13.92 -2.82 -24.76
N PRO A 181 -14.85 -3.50 -25.47
CA PRO A 181 -15.99 -2.82 -26.04
C PRO A 181 -16.84 -2.21 -24.92
N ILE A 182 -16.95 -0.88 -24.94
CA ILE A 182 -17.84 -0.13 -24.05
C ILE A 182 -19.26 -0.61 -24.33
N ARG A 183 -19.86 -1.34 -23.38
CA ARG A 183 -21.28 -1.69 -23.44
C ARG A 183 -22.08 -0.38 -23.44
N ALA A 184 -22.69 -0.06 -24.57
CA ALA A 184 -23.62 1.04 -24.70
C ALA A 184 -24.73 0.87 -23.65
N ALA A 185 -24.88 1.88 -22.80
CA ALA A 185 -25.98 1.93 -21.85
C ALA A 185 -27.29 1.95 -22.63
N HIS A 186 -28.14 0.95 -22.41
CA HIS A 186 -29.50 0.94 -22.92
C HIS A 186 -30.25 2.15 -22.38
N ALA A 187 -30.69 3.03 -23.28
CA ALA A 187 -31.59 4.12 -22.95
C ALA A 187 -32.95 3.54 -22.51
N PRO A 188 -33.55 4.02 -21.41
CA PRO A 188 -34.89 3.61 -21.02
C PRO A 188 -35.90 4.16 -22.03
N VAL A 189 -36.70 3.25 -22.61
CA VAL A 189 -37.86 3.58 -23.44
C VAL A 189 -38.95 4.12 -22.52
N LEU A 190 -39.18 5.44 -22.57
CA LEU A 190 -40.33 6.07 -21.92
C LEU A 190 -41.57 5.82 -22.78
N ILE A 191 -42.39 4.86 -22.37
CA ILE A 191 -43.73 4.62 -22.93
C ILE A 191 -44.67 5.65 -22.30
N TRP A 192 -45.15 6.60 -23.10
CA TRP A 192 -46.27 7.48 -22.74
C TRP A 192 -47.57 6.79 -23.19
N HIS A 193 -48.42 6.39 -22.23
CA HIS A 193 -49.81 6.05 -22.51
C HIS A 193 -50.67 7.30 -22.34
N LEU A 194 -51.36 7.66 -23.43
CA LEU A 194 -52.53 8.53 -23.47
C LEU A 194 -53.78 7.68 -23.34
#